data_AF-A0A6J7FUE0-F1
#
_entry.id   AF-A0A6J7FUE0-F1
#
_cell.length_a   1.000
_cell.length_b   1.000
_cell.length_c   1.000
_cell.angle_alpha   90.00
_cell.angle_beta   90.00
_cell.angle_gamma   90.00
#
_symmetry.space_group_name_H-M   'P 1'
#
loop_
_entity.id
_entity.type
_entity.pdbx_description
1 polymer ?
#
loop_
_entity_poly.entity_id
_entity_poly.type
_entity_poly.pdbx_seq_one_letter_code
_entity_poly.pdbx_strand_id
1 'polypeptide(L)'
;MLGGTDIRIACPEAKFAVMEPKRGLFAGGGTTVRLPRQIAWPLAMEFLLCADLIPAERAYKMGLLNAVVPREELMATARSFAQRIIANAPLAVQATKQSALQGLYHDEDEIKRLRQAVKELKTVLEGIDSDNSLSSKEAVSTAIEILGNLSLELRTAFEKESKISSWIFQTEDAKEGPKAFAEKRPPVWKSK
;
A
#
# COMPACT_ATOMS: atom_id res chain seq x y z
N MET A 1 8.84 -6.19 1.54
CA MET A 1 7.70 -6.99 1.01
C MET A 1 7.51 -6.70 -0.46
N LEU A 2 7.17 -7.74 -1.23
CA LEU A 2 7.00 -7.68 -2.68
C LEU A 2 5.99 -6.61 -3.15
N GLY A 3 4.87 -6.44 -2.43
CA GLY A 3 3.84 -5.45 -2.78
C GLY A 3 4.27 -3.98 -2.67
N GLY A 4 5.46 -3.69 -2.12
CA GLY A 4 6.04 -2.35 -2.07
C GLY A 4 6.92 -1.98 -3.27
N THR A 5 7.11 -2.91 -4.22
CA THR A 5 7.95 -2.71 -5.40
C THR A 5 7.09 -2.36 -6.61
N ASP A 6 7.53 -1.38 -7.42
CA ASP A 6 6.80 -0.92 -8.61
C ASP A 6 6.86 -1.93 -9.78
N ILE A 7 8.01 -2.58 -9.99
CA ILE A 7 8.25 -3.54 -11.06
C ILE A 7 8.73 -4.86 -10.44
N ARG A 8 8.09 -5.96 -10.84
CA ARG A 8 8.32 -7.28 -10.26
C ARG A 8 8.63 -8.29 -11.36
N ILE A 9 9.80 -8.91 -11.26
CA ILE A 9 10.30 -9.92 -12.20
C ILE A 9 10.71 -11.13 -11.37
N ALA A 10 10.42 -12.33 -11.85
CA ALA A 10 10.74 -13.57 -11.14
C ALA A 10 11.24 -14.67 -12.08
N CYS A 11 11.86 -15.69 -11.50
CA CYS A 11 12.13 -16.97 -12.17
C CYS A 11 10.91 -17.89 -12.12
N PRO A 12 10.78 -18.86 -13.05
CA PRO A 12 9.70 -19.86 -13.02
C PRO A 12 9.59 -20.63 -11.70
N GLU A 13 10.71 -20.91 -11.04
CA GLU A 13 10.72 -21.68 -9.78
C GLU A 13 10.25 -20.86 -8.56
N ALA A 14 10.06 -19.55 -8.69
CA ALA A 14 9.62 -18.70 -7.58
C ALA A 14 8.18 -19.04 -7.16
N LYS A 15 7.95 -19.01 -5.84
CA LYS A 15 6.64 -19.22 -5.23
C LYS A 15 6.31 -18.06 -4.32
N PHE A 16 5.05 -17.64 -4.33
CA PHE A 16 4.55 -16.48 -3.60
C PHE A 16 3.39 -16.90 -2.71
N ALA A 17 3.31 -16.36 -1.49
CA ALA A 17 2.19 -16.60 -0.60
C ALA A 17 2.10 -15.51 0.47
N VAL A 18 0.89 -15.34 1.00
CA VAL A 18 0.61 -14.64 2.25
C VAL A 18 0.13 -15.73 3.20
N MET A 19 1.06 -16.27 4.00
CA MET A 19 0.84 -17.48 4.80
C MET A 19 0.36 -17.18 6.23
N GLU A 20 0.26 -15.91 6.59
CA GLU A 20 -0.19 -15.44 7.90
C GLU A 20 -1.55 -16.04 8.30
N PRO A 21 -2.58 -16.09 7.43
CA PRO A 21 -3.87 -16.74 7.73
C PRO A 21 -3.74 -18.21 8.15
N LYS A 22 -2.88 -18.98 7.48
CA LYS A 22 -2.60 -20.38 7.85
C LYS A 22 -1.92 -20.53 9.21
N ARG A 23 -1.43 -19.44 9.76
CA ARG A 23 -0.77 -19.36 11.06
C ARG A 23 -1.60 -18.59 12.08
N GLY A 24 -2.91 -18.46 11.89
CA GLY A 24 -3.80 -17.78 12.85
C GLY A 24 -3.52 -16.28 12.98
N LEU A 25 -2.79 -15.72 12.02
CA LEU A 25 -2.50 -14.30 11.91
C LEU A 25 -3.28 -13.75 10.71
N PHE A 26 -3.40 -12.44 10.60
CA PHE A 26 -3.93 -11.83 9.39
C PHE A 26 -2.81 -11.46 8.42
N ALA A 27 -3.19 -11.27 7.16
CA ALA A 27 -2.34 -10.81 6.07
C ALA A 27 -1.83 -9.36 6.28
N GLY A 28 -0.89 -9.18 7.21
CA GLY A 28 -0.34 -7.89 7.58
C GLY A 28 0.70 -7.33 6.61
N GLY A 29 1.44 -6.32 7.09
CA GLY A 29 2.54 -5.70 6.35
C GLY A 29 2.10 -4.81 5.18
N GLY A 30 0.83 -4.43 5.13
CA GLY A 30 0.25 -3.66 4.05
C GLY A 30 -0.16 -4.48 2.85
N THR A 31 -0.18 -5.81 2.95
CA THR A 31 -0.62 -6.67 1.85
C THR A 31 -2.13 -6.56 1.65
N THR A 32 -2.92 -6.50 2.73
CA THR A 32 -4.36 -6.22 2.67
C THR A 32 -4.68 -4.85 2.08
N VAL A 33 -3.75 -3.91 2.18
CA VAL A 33 -3.89 -2.58 1.59
C VAL A 33 -3.50 -2.58 0.10
N ARG A 34 -2.31 -3.11 -0.22
CA ARG A 34 -1.71 -2.95 -1.56
C ARG A 34 -2.22 -3.97 -2.56
N LEU A 35 -2.39 -5.23 -2.17
CA LEU A 35 -2.69 -6.30 -3.13
C LEU A 35 -4.04 -6.10 -3.84
N PRO A 36 -5.15 -5.74 -3.16
CA PRO A 36 -6.43 -5.49 -3.82
C PRO A 36 -6.43 -4.27 -4.75
N ARG A 37 -5.43 -3.39 -4.63
CA ARG A 37 -5.20 -2.23 -5.52
C ARG A 37 -4.29 -2.55 -6.70
N GLN A 38 -3.56 -3.66 -6.64
CA GLN A 38 -2.56 -4.05 -7.63
C GLN A 38 -3.04 -5.16 -8.56
N ILE A 39 -3.95 -6.02 -8.11
CA ILE A 39 -4.56 -7.10 -8.92
C ILE A 39 -6.07 -7.13 -8.74
N ALA A 40 -6.77 -7.85 -9.62
CA ALA A 40 -8.24 -7.94 -9.57
C ALA A 40 -8.72 -8.48 -8.20
N TRP A 41 -9.79 -7.89 -7.67
CA TRP A 41 -10.30 -8.19 -6.33
C TRP A 41 -10.47 -9.70 -6.04
N PRO A 42 -11.10 -10.51 -6.91
CA PRO A 42 -11.24 -11.95 -6.64
C PRO A 42 -9.90 -12.67 -6.50
N LEU A 43 -8.90 -12.29 -7.31
CA LEU A 43 -7.56 -12.85 -7.28
C LEU A 43 -6.78 -12.40 -6.03
N ALA A 44 -6.98 -11.15 -5.60
CA ALA A 44 -6.44 -10.65 -4.35
C ALA A 44 -7.03 -11.40 -3.14
N MET A 45 -8.35 -11.61 -3.12
CA MET A 45 -9.00 -12.35 -2.04
C MET A 45 -8.59 -13.82 -2.02
N GLU A 46 -8.42 -14.46 -3.18
CA GLU A 46 -7.84 -15.80 -3.24
C GLU A 46 -6.44 -15.84 -2.58
N PHE A 47 -5.57 -14.91 -2.96
CA PHE A 47 -4.22 -14.83 -2.42
C PHE A 47 -4.21 -14.61 -0.89
N LEU A 48 -5.07 -13.73 -0.41
CA LEU A 48 -5.13 -13.29 1.00
C LEU A 48 -5.86 -14.29 1.91
N LEU A 49 -6.88 -14.98 1.42
CA LEU A 49 -7.74 -15.82 2.25
C LEU A 49 -7.33 -17.29 2.20
N CYS A 50 -6.97 -17.81 1.02
CA CYS A 50 -6.56 -19.21 0.87
C CYS A 50 -5.15 -19.46 1.39
N ALA A 51 -4.29 -18.43 1.38
CA ALA A 51 -2.92 -18.50 1.89
C ALA A 51 -2.11 -19.67 1.28
N ASP A 52 -2.37 -19.97 0.01
CA ASP A 52 -1.70 -21.02 -0.77
C ASP A 52 -0.42 -20.52 -1.43
N LEU A 53 0.48 -21.45 -1.76
CA LEU A 53 1.64 -21.16 -2.59
C LEU A 53 1.21 -20.96 -4.04
N ILE A 54 1.44 -19.77 -4.57
CA ILE A 54 1.17 -19.39 -5.95
C ILE A 54 2.47 -19.47 -6.77
N PRO A 55 2.53 -20.32 -7.81
CA PRO A 55 3.67 -20.38 -8.74
C PRO A 55 3.84 -19.07 -9.54
N ALA A 56 5.07 -18.77 -9.97
CA ALA A 56 5.40 -17.55 -10.71
C ALA A 56 4.54 -17.33 -11.96
N GLU A 57 4.29 -18.38 -12.75
CA GLU A 57 3.45 -18.28 -13.95
C GLU A 57 2.02 -17.80 -13.62
N ARG A 58 1.46 -18.31 -12.52
CA ARG A 58 0.14 -17.90 -12.06
C ARG A 58 0.16 -16.46 -11.53
N ALA A 59 1.17 -16.11 -10.73
CA ALA A 59 1.36 -14.74 -10.26
C ALA A 59 1.48 -13.73 -11.43
N TYR A 60 2.13 -14.12 -12.53
CA TYR A 60 2.15 -13.32 -13.77
C TYR A 60 0.76 -13.17 -14.39
N LYS A 61 0.01 -14.27 -14.57
CA LYS A 61 -1.37 -14.23 -15.09
C LYS A 61 -2.33 -13.42 -14.23
N MET A 62 -2.10 -13.37 -12.92
CA MET A 62 -2.89 -12.55 -11.98
C MET A 62 -2.58 -11.04 -12.08
N GLY A 63 -1.52 -10.65 -12.80
CA GLY A 63 -1.03 -9.28 -12.84
C GLY A 63 -0.11 -8.92 -11.65
N LEU A 64 0.26 -9.88 -10.81
CA LEU A 64 1.20 -9.64 -9.72
C LEU A 64 2.62 -9.44 -10.25
N LEU A 65 3.05 -10.11 -11.33
CA LEU A 65 4.38 -9.94 -11.90
C LEU A 65 4.33 -9.22 -13.25
N ASN A 66 5.37 -8.45 -13.57
CA ASN A 66 5.56 -7.83 -14.89
C ASN A 66 6.21 -8.79 -15.89
N ALA A 67 7.02 -9.73 -15.42
CA ALA A 67 7.66 -10.75 -16.26
C ALA A 67 8.10 -11.98 -15.44
N VAL A 68 8.16 -13.13 -16.12
CA VAL A 68 8.77 -14.36 -15.62
C VAL A 68 9.79 -14.81 -16.67
N VAL A 69 11.05 -14.94 -16.28
CA VAL A 69 12.18 -15.22 -17.19
C VAL A 69 13.13 -16.26 -16.59
N PRO A 70 13.90 -17.00 -17.41
CA PRO A 70 14.94 -17.88 -16.90
C PRO A 70 15.88 -17.19 -15.92
N ARG A 71 16.45 -17.95 -14.98
CA ARG A 71 17.24 -17.41 -13.87
C ARG A 71 18.45 -16.62 -14.32
N GLU A 72 19.10 -17.09 -15.37
CA GLU A 72 20.23 -16.48 -16.04
C GLU A 72 19.90 -15.12 -16.68
N GLU A 73 18.64 -14.92 -17.08
CA GLU A 73 18.17 -13.67 -17.69
C GLU A 73 17.64 -12.67 -16.66
N LEU A 74 17.26 -13.11 -15.45
CA LEU A 74 16.58 -12.31 -14.43
C LEU A 74 17.19 -10.92 -14.24
N MET A 75 18.51 -10.87 -14.03
CA MET A 75 19.21 -9.59 -13.79
C MET A 75 19.36 -8.75 -15.05
N ALA A 76 19.48 -9.38 -16.21
CA ALA A 76 19.53 -8.66 -17.48
C ALA A 76 18.16 -8.01 -17.77
N THR A 77 17.07 -8.75 -17.58
CA THR A 77 15.69 -8.22 -17.70
C THR A 77 15.45 -7.09 -16.71
N ALA A 78 15.82 -7.24 -15.44
CA ALA A 78 15.67 -6.18 -14.44
C ALA A 78 16.44 -4.90 -14.82
N ARG A 79 17.68 -5.03 -15.30
CA ARG A 79 18.47 -3.90 -15.80
C ARG A 79 17.85 -3.26 -17.03
N SER A 80 17.23 -4.03 -17.92
CA SER A 80 16.53 -3.48 -19.09
C SER A 80 15.36 -2.56 -18.69
N PHE A 81 14.56 -2.95 -17.69
CA PHE A 81 13.52 -2.06 -17.15
C PHE A 81 14.13 -0.79 -16.53
N ALA A 82 15.21 -0.92 -15.76
CA ALA A 82 15.90 0.23 -15.18
C ALA A 82 16.47 1.18 -16.27
N GLN A 83 17.08 0.63 -17.31
CA GLN A 83 17.59 1.38 -18.47
C GLN A 83 16.48 2.17 -19.17
N ARG A 84 15.31 1.55 -19.35
CA ARG A 84 14.13 2.24 -19.91
C ARG A 84 13.65 3.37 -19.01
N ILE A 85 13.74 3.24 -17.68
CA ILE A 85 13.36 4.28 -16.72
C ILE A 85 14.34 5.45 -16.77
N ILE A 86 15.64 5.20 -16.68
CA ILE A 86 16.68 6.26 -16.63
C ILE A 86 16.82 7.02 -17.95
N ALA A 87 16.31 6.46 -19.06
CA ALA A 87 16.22 7.16 -20.33
C ALA A 87 15.20 8.32 -20.32
N ASN A 88 14.34 8.40 -19.29
CA ASN A 88 13.34 9.47 -19.14
C ASN A 88 13.84 10.58 -18.21
N ALA A 89 13.22 11.76 -18.29
CA ALA A 89 13.51 12.87 -17.40
C ALA A 89 13.25 12.50 -15.91
N PRO A 90 14.25 12.62 -15.01
CA PRO A 90 14.14 12.14 -13.63
C PRO A 90 12.97 12.75 -12.85
N LEU A 91 12.72 14.05 -13.00
CA LEU A 91 11.60 14.72 -12.33
C LEU A 91 10.24 14.23 -12.85
N ALA A 92 10.12 13.91 -14.14
CA ALA A 92 8.89 13.37 -14.71
C ALA A 92 8.60 11.96 -14.16
N VAL A 93 9.62 11.11 -14.03
CA VAL A 93 9.49 9.76 -13.42
C VAL A 93 9.04 9.88 -11.96
N GLN A 94 9.68 10.76 -11.18
CA GLN A 94 9.33 11.00 -9.78
C GLN A 94 7.90 11.50 -9.63
N ALA A 95 7.51 12.54 -10.38
CA ALA A 95 6.18 13.12 -10.36
C ALA A 95 5.10 12.11 -10.79
N THR A 96 5.38 11.30 -11.82
CA THR A 96 4.47 10.25 -12.29
C THR A 96 4.20 9.23 -11.17
N LYS A 97 5.27 8.76 -10.50
CA LYS A 97 5.13 7.81 -9.39
C LYS A 97 4.40 8.43 -8.19
N GLN A 98 4.73 9.67 -7.84
CA GLN A 98 4.08 10.38 -6.74
C GLN A 98 2.58 10.53 -6.99
N SER A 99 2.18 11.02 -8.18
CA SER A 99 0.78 11.17 -8.57
C SER A 99 0.02 9.84 -8.53
N ALA A 100 0.61 8.77 -9.07
CA ALA A 100 0.01 7.43 -9.04
C ALA A 100 -0.18 6.90 -7.62
N LEU A 101 0.78 7.12 -6.72
CA LEU A 101 0.65 6.72 -5.32
C LEU A 101 -0.45 7.51 -4.61
N GLN A 102 -0.52 8.82 -4.81
CA GLN A 102 -1.58 9.65 -4.21
C GLN A 102 -2.96 9.18 -4.65
N GLY A 103 -3.16 8.86 -5.94
CA GLY A 103 -4.45 8.37 -6.44
C GLY A 103 -4.95 7.05 -5.82
N LEU A 104 -4.08 6.24 -5.21
CA LEU A 104 -4.43 4.89 -4.74
C LEU A 104 -4.85 4.81 -3.26
N TYR A 105 -4.45 5.74 -2.39
CA TYR A 105 -4.50 5.53 -0.92
C TYR A 105 -5.42 6.46 -0.14
N HIS A 106 -6.26 7.25 -0.80
CA HIS A 106 -7.13 8.18 -0.08
C HIS A 106 -8.56 7.64 0.12
N ASP A 107 -9.12 7.89 1.31
CA ASP A 107 -10.55 7.69 1.63
C ASP A 107 -11.32 8.89 1.08
N GLU A 108 -12.30 8.67 0.20
CA GLU A 108 -13.03 9.77 -0.46
C GLU A 108 -13.69 10.71 0.56
N ASP A 109 -14.17 10.18 1.69
CA ASP A 109 -14.81 10.99 2.73
C ASP A 109 -13.80 11.89 3.47
N GLU A 110 -12.57 11.44 3.63
CA GLU A 110 -11.51 12.20 4.30
C GLU A 110 -10.92 13.27 3.37
N ILE A 111 -10.75 12.94 2.08
CA ILE A 111 -10.44 13.93 1.05
C ILE A 111 -11.53 15.00 1.00
N LYS A 112 -12.80 14.59 1.06
CA LYS A 112 -13.94 15.52 0.99
C LYS A 112 -13.97 16.45 2.21
N ARG A 113 -13.72 15.93 3.43
CA ARG A 113 -13.62 16.74 4.65
C ARG A 113 -12.45 17.70 4.62
N LEU A 114 -11.27 17.25 4.18
CA LEU A 114 -10.09 18.11 4.06
C LEU A 114 -10.26 19.19 2.99
N ARG A 115 -10.87 18.85 1.84
CA ARG A 115 -11.24 19.83 0.81
C ARG A 115 -12.22 20.88 1.34
N GLN A 116 -13.19 20.46 2.16
CA GLN A 116 -14.16 21.36 2.77
C GLN A 116 -13.50 22.30 3.78
N ALA A 117 -12.60 21.79 4.64
CA ALA A 117 -11.84 22.61 5.58
C ALA A 117 -10.93 23.63 4.89
N VAL A 118 -10.26 23.24 3.78
CA VAL A 118 -9.45 24.15 2.96
C VAL A 118 -10.32 25.26 2.34
N LYS A 119 -11.54 24.93 1.90
CA LYS A 119 -12.48 25.91 1.35
C LYS A 119 -12.93 26.91 2.40
N GLU A 120 -13.27 26.44 3.60
CA GLU A 120 -13.67 27.29 4.73
C GLU A 120 -12.54 28.23 5.17
N LEU A 121 -11.30 27.73 5.26
CA LEU A 121 -10.13 28.55 5.60
C LEU A 121 -9.84 29.63 4.55
N LYS A 122 -10.05 29.35 3.25
CA LYS A 122 -9.93 30.37 2.19
C LYS A 122 -10.97 31.47 2.34
N THR A 123 -12.21 31.12 2.66
CA THR A 123 -13.28 32.09 2.91
C THR A 123 -12.96 32.98 4.12
N VAL A 124 -12.36 32.41 5.18
CA VAL A 124 -11.88 33.20 6.34
C VAL A 124 -10.75 34.16 5.91
N LEU A 125 -9.78 33.69 5.12
CA LEU A 125 -8.66 34.52 4.61
C LEU A 125 -9.15 35.72 3.80
N GLU A 126 -10.14 35.53 2.94
CA GLU A 126 -10.75 36.57 2.10
C GLU A 126 -11.48 37.65 2.92
N GLY A 127 -11.90 37.32 4.15
CA GLY A 127 -12.56 38.24 5.09
C GLY A 127 -11.64 39.01 6.04
N ILE A 128 -10.32 38.77 6.01
CA ILE A 128 -9.36 39.50 6.86
C ILE A 128 -9.04 40.85 6.21
N ASP A 129 -9.37 41.95 6.88
CA ASP A 129 -9.14 43.31 6.38
C ASP A 129 -7.64 43.67 6.30
N SER A 130 -7.24 44.52 5.34
CA SER A 130 -5.84 44.77 4.99
C SER A 130 -5.00 45.53 6.02
N ASP A 131 -5.63 46.04 7.08
CA ASP A 131 -4.98 46.95 8.04
C ASP A 131 -4.38 46.24 9.27
N ASN A 132 -4.61 44.93 9.44
CA ASN A 132 -4.12 44.18 10.60
C ASN A 132 -3.11 43.08 10.22
N SER A 133 -1.83 43.49 10.21
CA SER A 133 -0.59 42.69 10.11
C SER A 133 -0.51 41.61 9.02
N LEU A 134 0.37 41.85 8.03
CA LEU A 134 0.77 40.90 6.98
C LEU A 134 1.06 39.47 7.51
N SER A 135 1.57 39.34 8.74
CA SER A 135 1.94 38.06 9.35
C SER A 135 0.77 37.11 9.59
N SER A 136 -0.45 37.62 9.88
CA SER A 136 -1.62 36.77 10.13
C SER A 136 -2.16 36.17 8.82
N LYS A 137 -2.16 36.96 7.73
CA LYS A 137 -2.52 36.47 6.39
C LYS A 137 -1.49 35.47 5.87
N GLU A 138 -0.21 35.73 6.09
CA GLU A 138 0.88 34.80 5.70
C GLU A 138 0.83 33.48 6.49
N ALA A 139 0.54 33.53 7.79
CA ALA A 139 0.40 32.33 8.62
C ALA A 139 -0.79 31.46 8.19
N VAL A 140 -1.95 32.07 7.88
CA VAL A 140 -3.13 31.34 7.38
C VAL A 140 -2.89 30.81 5.96
N SER A 141 -2.23 31.59 5.09
CA SER A 141 -1.84 31.14 3.74
C SER A 141 -0.90 29.92 3.80
N THR A 142 0.10 29.96 4.67
CA THR A 142 1.04 28.85 4.90
C THR A 142 0.32 27.62 5.48
N ALA A 143 -0.61 27.82 6.41
CA ALA A 143 -1.44 26.74 6.94
C ALA A 143 -2.33 26.09 5.85
N ILE A 144 -2.89 26.89 4.93
CA ILE A 144 -3.65 26.39 3.77
C ILE A 144 -2.74 25.57 2.83
N GLU A 145 -1.51 26.00 2.61
CA GLU A 145 -0.54 25.29 1.76
C GLU A 145 -0.10 23.96 2.39
N ILE A 146 0.20 23.96 3.70
CA ILE A 146 0.55 22.77 4.47
C ILE A 146 -0.62 21.77 4.53
N LEU A 147 -1.85 22.23 4.79
CA LEU A 147 -3.04 21.38 4.84
C LEU A 147 -3.44 20.86 3.45
N GLY A 148 -3.23 21.67 2.40
CA GLY A 148 -3.34 21.24 1.01
C GLY A 148 -2.40 20.06 0.70
N ASN A 149 -1.14 20.15 1.13
CA ASN A 149 -0.15 19.08 0.98
C ASN A 149 -0.43 17.85 1.85
N LEU A 150 -0.89 18.02 3.10
CA LEU A 150 -1.28 16.92 3.99
C LEU A 150 -2.49 16.14 3.46
N SER A 151 -3.45 16.81 2.83
CA SER A 151 -4.58 16.14 2.17
C SER A 151 -4.14 15.24 1.00
N LEU A 152 -3.00 15.56 0.39
CA LEU A 152 -2.35 14.75 -0.64
C LEU A 152 -1.49 13.60 -0.04
N GLU A 153 -1.31 13.50 1.28
CA GLU A 153 -0.45 12.50 1.93
C GLU A 153 -1.18 11.47 2.82
N LEU A 154 -2.46 11.67 3.17
CA LEU A 154 -3.09 10.93 4.29
C LEU A 154 -3.54 9.49 3.97
N ARG A 155 -3.01 8.58 4.81
CA ARG A 155 -2.89 7.12 4.76
C ARG A 155 -4.01 6.38 5.51
N THR A 156 -5.22 6.38 4.99
CA THR A 156 -6.38 5.84 5.72
C THR A 156 -6.40 4.31 5.81
N ALA A 157 -5.86 3.62 4.79
CA ALA A 157 -5.90 2.16 4.74
C ALA A 157 -4.88 1.48 5.67
N PHE A 158 -3.69 2.07 5.89
CA PHE A 158 -2.67 1.51 6.79
C PHE A 158 -3.04 1.64 8.27
N GLU A 159 -3.80 2.69 8.64
CA GLU A 159 -4.30 2.84 10.01
C GLU A 159 -5.39 1.81 10.33
N LYS A 160 -6.32 1.58 9.38
CA LYS A 160 -7.34 0.53 9.49
C LYS A 160 -6.67 -0.85 9.62
N GLU A 161 -5.64 -1.13 8.82
CA GLU A 161 -4.83 -2.35 8.95
C GLU A 161 -4.13 -2.46 10.31
N SER A 162 -3.54 -1.37 10.81
CA SER A 162 -2.85 -1.36 12.12
C SER A 162 -3.79 -1.66 13.29
N LYS A 163 -5.07 -1.23 13.22
CA LYS A 163 -6.09 -1.57 14.22
C LYS A 163 -6.44 -3.07 14.19
N ILE A 164 -6.64 -3.64 12.99
CA ILE A 164 -6.87 -5.08 12.80
C ILE A 164 -5.69 -5.88 13.35
N SER A 165 -4.47 -5.42 13.05
CA SER A 165 -3.23 -6.00 13.57
C SER A 165 -3.22 -6.09 15.09
N SER A 166 -3.42 -4.95 15.77
CA SER A 166 -3.39 -4.87 17.23
C SER A 166 -4.35 -5.84 17.90
N TRP A 167 -5.57 -6.01 17.33
CA TRP A 167 -6.55 -6.93 17.85
C TRP A 167 -6.19 -8.40 17.59
N ILE A 168 -5.79 -8.76 16.36
CA ILE A 168 -5.51 -10.16 16.00
C ILE A 168 -4.33 -10.73 16.76
N PHE A 169 -3.28 -9.94 16.99
CA PHE A 169 -2.11 -10.39 17.75
C PHE A 169 -2.42 -10.75 19.22
N GLN A 170 -3.56 -10.33 19.77
CA GLN A 170 -3.99 -10.68 21.13
C GLN A 170 -4.74 -12.02 21.20
N THR A 171 -5.09 -12.61 20.05
CA THR A 171 -5.89 -13.84 20.00
C THR A 171 -5.08 -15.08 20.36
N GLU A 172 -5.80 -16.13 20.81
CA GLU A 172 -5.19 -17.43 21.07
C GLU A 172 -4.69 -18.11 19.80
N ASP A 173 -5.36 -17.86 18.67
CA ASP A 173 -4.97 -18.41 17.37
C ASP A 173 -3.66 -17.79 16.85
N ALA A 174 -3.41 -16.51 17.14
CA ALA A 174 -2.15 -15.85 16.86
C ALA A 174 -0.96 -16.43 17.65
N LYS A 175 -1.20 -17.09 18.80
CA LYS A 175 -0.19 -17.84 19.56
C LYS A 175 -0.05 -19.28 19.05
N GLU A 176 -1.18 -19.93 18.76
CA GLU A 176 -1.24 -21.34 18.36
C GLU A 176 -0.63 -21.58 16.97
N GLY A 177 -0.91 -20.73 15.99
CA GLY A 177 -0.46 -20.97 14.62
C GLY A 177 1.06 -21.00 14.44
N PRO A 178 1.83 -20.02 14.96
CA PRO A 178 3.29 -20.09 14.95
C PRO A 178 3.83 -21.30 15.72
N LYS A 179 3.20 -21.66 16.84
CA LYS A 179 3.58 -22.83 17.65
C LYS A 179 3.39 -24.14 16.88
N ALA A 180 2.21 -24.35 16.30
CA ALA A 180 1.90 -25.54 15.51
C ALA A 180 2.84 -25.69 14.30
N PHE A 181 3.18 -24.57 13.64
CA PHE A 181 4.15 -24.56 12.55
C PHE A 181 5.56 -24.98 13.02
N ALA A 182 6.04 -24.44 14.14
CA ALA A 182 7.34 -24.80 14.72
C ALA A 182 7.38 -26.28 15.14
N GLU A 183 6.28 -26.80 15.68
CA GLU A 183 6.11 -28.19 16.12
C GLU A 183 5.78 -29.16 14.97
N LYS A 184 5.64 -28.67 13.72
CA LYS A 184 5.27 -29.45 12.51
C LYS A 184 4.00 -30.31 12.68
N ARG A 185 3.00 -29.78 13.39
CA ARG A 185 1.69 -30.42 13.58
C ARG A 185 0.55 -29.56 13.01
N PRO A 186 -0.64 -30.15 12.77
CA PRO A 186 -1.83 -29.37 12.45
C PRO A 186 -2.19 -28.37 13.58
N PRO A 187 -2.61 -27.14 13.25
CA PRO A 187 -3.06 -26.17 14.24
C PRO A 187 -4.47 -26.48 14.78
N VAL A 188 -4.73 -26.14 16.04
CA VAL A 188 -6.04 -26.28 16.69
C VAL A 188 -6.62 -24.89 17.00
N TRP A 189 -7.49 -24.38 16.13
CA TRP A 189 -8.07 -23.05 16.25
C TRP A 189 -9.17 -22.97 17.33
N LYS A 190 -9.22 -21.85 18.07
CA LYS A 190 -10.20 -21.59 19.14
C LYS A 190 -11.30 -20.60 18.73
N SER A 191 -11.05 -19.73 17.75
CA SER A 191 -12.09 -18.84 17.22
C SER A 191 -13.19 -19.63 16.50
N LYS A 192 -14.44 -19.15 16.60
CA LYS A 192 -15.62 -19.69 15.91
C LYS A 192 -16.16 -18.69 14.90
#